data_AF-A0A836H3M5-F1
#
_entry.id   AF-A0A836H3M5-F1
#
_cell.length_a   1.000
_cell.length_b   1.000
_cell.length_c   1.000
_cell.angle_alpha   90.00
_cell.angle_beta   90.00
_cell.angle_gamma   90.00
#
_symmetry.space_group_name_H-M   'P 1'
#
loop_
_entity.id
_entity.type
_entity.pdbx_description
1 polymer ?
#
loop_
_entity_poly.entity_id
_entity_poly.type
_entity_poly.pdbx_seq_one_letter_code
_entity_poly.pdbx_strand_id
1 'polypeptide(L)'
;MLGCNGALLMRHIGQDVPCRHTHFVLESRLMYEKSFRDEWLRSLCQALASVDEPLAKSLSGLPQQMFQRKVTCFSYNQFGLFKIPYYRLANVDRYYAVQGTPGTREWVPYANVSYWTMNKMVRTGNILVHRVHYKGWGTDKTLNQGGWEHRWNKVMQRNALQFNRI
;
A
#
# COMPACT_ATOMS: atom_id res chain seq x y z
N MET A 1 -22.44 -36.56 4.65
CA MET A 1 -21.97 -35.17 4.46
C MET A 1 -20.48 -35.25 4.14
N LEU A 2 -20.13 -35.14 2.86
CA LEU A 2 -18.78 -35.37 2.37
C LEU A 2 -17.86 -34.25 2.83
N GLY A 3 -16.84 -34.62 3.61
CA GLY A 3 -15.75 -33.74 4.01
C GLY A 3 -14.85 -33.44 2.82
N CYS A 4 -14.88 -32.19 2.33
CA CYS A 4 -13.89 -31.67 1.41
C CYS A 4 -12.60 -31.27 2.17
N ASN A 5 -11.92 -32.25 2.78
CA ASN A 5 -10.54 -32.10 3.28
C ASN A 5 -9.56 -32.33 2.12
N GLY A 6 -9.67 -31.49 1.10
CA GLY A 6 -8.91 -31.59 -0.14
C GLY A 6 -8.34 -30.24 -0.56
N ALA A 7 -7.78 -29.47 0.38
CA ALA A 7 -6.76 -28.52 -0.02
C ALA A 7 -5.63 -29.37 -0.60
N LEU A 8 -5.59 -29.46 -1.94
CA LEU A 8 -4.45 -29.98 -2.69
C LEU A 8 -3.25 -29.13 -2.29
N LEU A 9 -2.58 -29.52 -1.21
CA LEU A 9 -1.23 -29.10 -0.91
C LEU A 9 -0.42 -29.61 -2.08
N MET A 10 -0.27 -28.79 -3.12
CA MET A 10 0.72 -29.01 -4.16
C MET A 10 2.05 -29.15 -3.41
N ARG A 11 2.50 -30.40 -3.27
CA ARG A 11 3.83 -30.76 -2.82
C ARG A 11 4.80 -30.27 -3.90
N HIS A 12 6.07 -30.05 -3.58
CA HIS A 12 7.11 -29.46 -4.45
C HIS A 12 7.42 -30.29 -5.74
N ILE A 13 6.40 -30.70 -6.48
CA ILE A 13 6.41 -31.53 -7.67
C ILE A 13 6.23 -30.56 -8.85
N GLY A 14 7.25 -30.46 -9.71
CA GLY A 14 7.20 -29.58 -10.89
C GLY A 14 7.19 -28.09 -10.55
N GLN A 15 7.90 -27.66 -9.51
CA GLN A 15 7.98 -26.24 -9.16
C GLN A 15 8.82 -25.45 -10.18
N ASP A 16 8.20 -24.48 -10.86
CA ASP A 16 8.84 -23.68 -11.92
C ASP A 16 9.79 -22.59 -11.42
N VAL A 17 9.47 -21.98 -10.28
CA VAL A 17 10.21 -20.82 -9.74
C VAL A 17 11.15 -21.29 -8.62
N PRO A 18 12.42 -20.86 -8.57
CA PRO A 18 13.36 -21.32 -7.54
C PRO A 18 12.91 -21.01 -6.10
N CYS A 19 12.25 -19.86 -5.89
CA CYS A 19 11.68 -19.48 -4.61
C CYS A 19 10.16 -19.59 -4.64
N ARG A 20 9.58 -20.52 -3.86
CA ARG A 20 8.12 -20.67 -3.74
C ARG A 20 7.45 -19.42 -3.19
N HIS A 21 8.13 -18.69 -2.31
CA HIS A 21 7.60 -17.47 -1.69
C HIS A 21 7.41 -16.31 -2.70
N THR A 22 7.98 -16.39 -3.90
CA THR A 22 7.66 -15.43 -4.98
C THR A 22 6.16 -15.39 -5.30
N HIS A 23 5.42 -16.48 -5.04
CA HIS A 23 3.95 -16.48 -5.18
C HIS A 23 3.27 -15.44 -4.27
N PHE A 24 3.80 -15.20 -3.07
CA PHE A 24 3.27 -14.21 -2.12
C PHE A 24 3.34 -12.77 -2.68
N VAL A 25 4.28 -12.50 -3.60
CA VAL A 25 4.34 -11.21 -4.29
C VAL A 25 3.09 -10.99 -5.13
N LEU A 26 2.57 -12.04 -5.79
CA LEU A 26 1.32 -11.98 -6.54
C LEU A 26 0.11 -11.81 -5.62
N GLU A 27 0.07 -12.54 -4.50
CA GLU A 27 -0.96 -12.36 -3.48
C GLU A 27 -1.00 -10.91 -2.96
N SER A 28 0.18 -10.31 -2.74
CA SER A 28 0.31 -8.91 -2.33
C SER A 28 -0.26 -7.95 -3.38
N ARG A 29 -0.10 -8.23 -4.69
CA ARG A 29 -0.75 -7.44 -5.75
C ARG A 29 -2.27 -7.53 -5.65
N LEU A 30 -2.81 -8.71 -5.41
CA LEU A 30 -4.26 -8.90 -5.21
C LEU A 30 -4.77 -8.19 -3.95
N MET A 31 -3.94 -7.98 -2.93
CA MET A 31 -4.32 -7.14 -1.78
C MET A 31 -4.55 -5.68 -2.20
N TYR A 32 -3.68 -5.12 -3.04
CA TYR A 32 -3.87 -3.78 -3.59
C TYR A 32 -5.08 -3.69 -4.53
N GLU A 33 -5.30 -4.69 -5.39
CA GLU A 33 -6.50 -4.74 -6.25
C GLU A 33 -7.79 -4.73 -5.41
N LYS A 34 -7.85 -5.54 -4.34
CA LYS A 34 -8.97 -5.51 -3.38
C LYS A 34 -9.12 -4.15 -2.73
N SER A 35 -8.02 -3.48 -2.39
CA SER A 35 -8.08 -2.13 -1.83
C SER A 35 -8.69 -1.12 -2.82
N PHE A 36 -8.36 -1.18 -4.11
CA PHE A 36 -8.96 -0.30 -5.11
C PHE A 36 -10.45 -0.55 -5.28
N ARG A 37 -10.88 -1.81 -5.22
CA ARG A 37 -12.30 -2.19 -5.20
C ARG A 37 -13.05 -1.60 -4.00
N ASP A 38 -12.42 -1.61 -2.83
CA ASP A 38 -13.11 -1.38 -1.55
C ASP A 38 -12.97 0.03 -0.97
N GLU A 39 -11.91 0.77 -1.33
CA GLU A 39 -11.51 1.97 -0.60
C GLU A 39 -12.56 3.09 -0.62
N TRP A 40 -13.21 3.32 -1.76
CA TRP A 40 -14.29 4.31 -1.86
C TRP A 40 -15.47 3.95 -0.97
N LEU A 41 -15.95 2.70 -1.05
CA LEU A 41 -17.07 2.22 -0.23
C LEU A 41 -16.74 2.26 1.27
N ARG A 42 -15.55 1.78 1.63
CA ARG A 42 -15.06 1.72 3.02
C ARG A 42 -14.96 3.11 3.62
N SER A 43 -14.30 4.03 2.91
CA SER A 43 -14.08 5.40 3.38
C SER A 43 -15.40 6.18 3.53
N LEU A 44 -16.33 6.02 2.58
CA LEU A 44 -17.67 6.61 2.66
C LEU A 44 -18.48 6.09 3.85
N CYS A 45 -18.53 4.77 4.04
CA CYS A 45 -19.24 4.18 5.19
C CYS A 45 -18.65 4.66 6.52
N GLN A 46 -17.32 4.74 6.60
CA GLN A 46 -16.62 5.23 7.78
C GLN A 46 -16.96 6.70 8.06
N ALA A 47 -16.86 7.57 7.07
CA ALA A 47 -17.17 8.99 7.22
C ALA A 47 -18.62 9.20 7.66
N LEU A 48 -19.58 8.61 6.94
CA LEU A 48 -21.00 8.74 7.26
C LEU A 48 -21.34 8.25 8.67
N ALA A 49 -20.72 7.15 9.11
CA ALA A 49 -20.93 6.59 10.44
C ALA A 49 -20.36 7.45 11.58
N SER A 50 -19.33 8.28 11.31
CA SER A 50 -18.64 9.07 12.34
C SER A 50 -18.94 10.57 12.33
N VAL A 51 -19.78 11.08 11.41
CA VAL A 51 -20.14 12.50 11.40
C VAL A 51 -21.08 12.82 12.56
N ASP A 52 -20.64 13.69 13.47
CA ASP A 52 -21.48 14.20 14.57
C ASP A 52 -22.40 15.34 14.11
N GLU A 53 -21.92 16.15 13.17
CA GLU A 53 -22.69 17.24 12.55
C GLU A 53 -23.89 16.72 11.73
N PRO A 54 -24.94 17.54 11.50
CA PRO A 54 -26.04 17.14 10.64
C PRO A 54 -25.55 16.80 9.23
N LEU A 55 -25.78 15.57 8.77
CA LEU A 55 -25.30 15.08 7.45
C LEU A 55 -25.83 15.96 6.30
N ALA A 56 -27.06 16.43 6.44
CA ALA A 56 -27.67 17.39 5.53
C ALA A 56 -28.78 18.16 6.26
N LYS A 57 -29.23 19.28 5.67
CA LYS A 57 -30.42 20.01 6.17
C LYS A 57 -31.66 19.11 6.28
N SER A 58 -31.80 18.14 5.37
CA SER A 58 -32.90 17.18 5.33
C SER A 58 -32.69 15.92 6.17
N LEU A 59 -31.47 15.70 6.71
CA LEU A 59 -31.12 14.50 7.45
C LEU A 59 -30.33 14.88 8.71
N SER A 60 -31.07 15.07 9.81
CA SER A 60 -30.54 15.45 11.12
C SER A 60 -31.30 14.73 12.24
N GLY A 61 -30.75 14.77 13.47
CA GLY A 61 -31.40 14.20 14.66
C GLY A 61 -31.57 12.67 14.58
N LEU A 62 -32.74 12.17 14.98
CA LEU A 62 -33.03 10.73 15.04
C LEU A 62 -32.90 10.02 13.66
N PRO A 63 -33.44 10.56 12.55
CA PRO A 63 -33.22 10.00 11.21
C PRO A 63 -31.75 9.78 10.85
N GLN A 64 -30.87 10.73 11.17
CA GLN A 64 -29.44 10.59 10.94
C GLN A 64 -28.85 9.45 11.77
N GLN A 65 -29.14 9.38 13.06
CA GLN A 65 -28.62 8.32 13.93
C GLN A 65 -29.06 6.93 13.45
N MET A 66 -30.31 6.79 13.00
CA MET A 66 -30.80 5.54 12.41
C MET A 66 -30.07 5.21 11.10
N PHE A 67 -29.86 6.20 10.23
CA PHE A 67 -29.11 6.03 9.00
C PHE A 67 -27.67 5.58 9.26
N GLN A 68 -26.96 6.23 10.20
CA GLN A 68 -25.60 5.89 10.59
C GLN A 68 -25.47 4.45 11.10
N ARG A 69 -26.43 4.00 11.92
CA ARG A 69 -26.49 2.60 12.39
C ARG A 69 -26.71 1.63 11.22
N LYS A 70 -27.57 1.97 10.26
CA LYS A 70 -27.80 1.15 9.05
C LYS A 70 -26.55 1.08 8.17
N VAL A 71 -25.85 2.19 7.96
CA VAL A 71 -24.59 2.23 7.21
C VAL A 71 -23.51 1.39 7.89
N THR A 72 -23.40 1.49 9.22
CA THR A 72 -22.45 0.67 10.00
C THR A 72 -22.78 -0.81 9.90
N CYS A 73 -24.06 -1.18 10.03
CA CYS A 73 -24.53 -2.55 9.84
C CYS A 73 -24.21 -3.07 8.43
N PHE A 74 -24.47 -2.26 7.39
CA PHE A 74 -24.10 -2.60 6.02
C PHE A 74 -22.60 -2.85 5.87
N SER A 75 -21.75 -1.96 6.41
CA SER A 75 -20.30 -2.07 6.35
C SER A 75 -19.78 -3.35 7.02
N TYR A 76 -20.32 -3.71 8.19
CA TYR A 76 -19.92 -4.92 8.91
C TYR A 76 -20.33 -6.21 8.20
N ASN A 77 -21.38 -6.16 7.36
CA ASN A 77 -21.85 -7.30 6.58
C ASN A 77 -21.11 -7.49 5.24
N GLN A 78 -20.18 -6.60 4.87
CA GLN A 78 -19.36 -6.78 3.67
C GLN A 78 -18.25 -7.82 3.92
N PHE A 79 -18.55 -9.09 3.69
CA PHE A 79 -17.58 -10.17 3.80
C PHE A 79 -16.43 -9.99 2.80
N GLY A 80 -15.19 -10.05 3.28
CA GLY A 80 -14.00 -9.91 2.44
C GLY A 80 -13.64 -8.48 2.05
N LEU A 81 -14.28 -7.47 2.67
CA LEU A 81 -13.91 -6.06 2.53
C LEU A 81 -12.48 -5.84 3.06
N PHE A 82 -11.64 -5.26 2.22
CA PHE A 82 -10.26 -4.96 2.55
C PHE A 82 -10.15 -3.71 3.41
N LYS A 83 -9.84 -3.90 4.71
CA LYS A 83 -9.71 -2.83 5.70
C LYS A 83 -8.29 -2.67 6.26
N ILE A 84 -7.32 -3.41 5.71
CA ILE A 84 -5.96 -3.44 6.23
C ILE A 84 -5.23 -2.18 5.73
N PRO A 85 -4.66 -1.35 6.61
CA PRO A 85 -3.94 -0.16 6.16
C PRO A 85 -2.63 -0.54 5.48
N TYR A 86 -2.21 0.22 4.46
CA TYR A 86 -1.10 -0.16 3.58
C TYR A 86 0.25 -0.36 4.28
N TYR A 87 0.52 0.36 5.36
CA TYR A 87 1.76 0.19 6.12
C TYR A 87 1.85 -1.15 6.87
N ARG A 88 0.74 -1.90 6.99
CA ARG A 88 0.70 -3.26 7.56
C ARG A 88 0.90 -4.35 6.50
N LEU A 89 0.92 -3.99 5.22
CA LEU A 89 1.18 -4.95 4.15
C LEU A 89 2.68 -5.24 4.06
N ALA A 90 3.01 -6.53 3.96
CA ALA A 90 4.39 -6.96 3.80
C ALA A 90 4.90 -6.54 2.41
N ASN A 91 6.11 -5.96 2.38
CA ASN A 91 6.76 -5.57 1.14
C ASN A 91 7.82 -6.61 0.81
N VAL A 92 7.52 -7.42 -0.21
CA VAL A 92 8.37 -8.54 -0.65
C VAL A 92 8.83 -8.26 -2.06
N ASP A 93 10.14 -8.35 -2.30
CA ASP A 93 10.68 -8.05 -3.62
C ASP A 93 10.31 -9.12 -4.65
N ARG A 94 10.20 -8.70 -5.91
CA ARG A 94 9.76 -9.56 -7.03
C ARG A 94 10.84 -10.50 -7.57
N TYR A 95 12.08 -10.37 -7.13
CA TYR A 95 13.22 -11.07 -7.73
C TYR A 95 13.65 -12.27 -6.89
N TYR A 96 13.79 -12.06 -5.59
CA TYR A 96 14.35 -13.03 -4.66
C TYR A 96 13.44 -13.28 -3.46
N ALA A 97 12.24 -12.68 -3.47
CA ALA A 97 11.25 -12.75 -2.41
C ALA A 97 11.80 -12.30 -1.05
N VAL A 98 12.74 -11.34 -1.05
CA VAL A 98 13.28 -10.77 0.18
C VAL A 98 12.35 -9.66 0.65
N GLN A 99 11.95 -9.75 1.92
CA GLN A 99 11.12 -8.74 2.57
C GLN A 99 11.97 -7.53 3.01
N GLY A 100 11.35 -6.35 3.02
CA GLY A 100 11.90 -5.18 3.71
C GLY A 100 10.80 -4.31 4.31
N THR A 101 11.16 -3.42 5.23
CA THR A 101 10.21 -2.50 5.86
C THR A 101 10.28 -1.13 5.18
N PRO A 102 9.21 -0.64 4.51
CA PRO A 102 9.20 0.71 3.92
C PRO A 102 9.46 1.78 4.98
N GLY A 103 10.20 2.83 4.59
CA GLY A 103 10.65 3.87 5.53
C GLY A 103 11.95 3.51 6.27
N THR A 104 12.44 2.28 6.14
CA THR A 104 13.79 1.88 6.60
C THR A 104 14.76 1.80 5.42
N ARG A 105 16.06 1.66 5.71
CA ARG A 105 17.10 1.46 4.68
C ARG A 105 17.05 0.09 4.02
N GLU A 106 16.26 -0.84 4.55
CA GLU A 106 16.15 -2.21 4.04
C GLU A 106 15.23 -2.32 2.82
N TRP A 107 14.45 -1.28 2.53
CA TRP A 107 13.55 -1.21 1.38
C TRP A 107 13.84 0.01 0.51
N VAL A 108 13.98 -0.19 -0.80
CA VAL A 108 14.27 0.86 -1.77
C VAL A 108 12.99 1.22 -2.53
N PRO A 109 12.35 2.37 -2.23
CA PRO A 109 10.96 2.63 -2.58
C PRO A 109 10.71 2.87 -4.07
N TYR A 110 11.62 3.53 -4.79
CA TYR A 110 11.39 3.83 -6.21
C TYR A 110 11.42 2.56 -7.08
N ALA A 111 12.34 1.65 -6.78
CA ALA A 111 12.46 0.36 -7.47
C ALA A 111 11.54 -0.73 -6.88
N ASN A 112 10.98 -0.51 -5.68
CA ASN A 112 10.19 -1.49 -4.93
C ASN A 112 10.92 -2.84 -4.75
N VAL A 113 12.15 -2.77 -4.25
CA VAL A 113 13.00 -3.94 -3.98
C VAL A 113 13.68 -3.83 -2.60
N SER A 114 14.10 -4.97 -2.06
CA SER A 114 14.92 -5.01 -0.86
C SER A 114 16.32 -4.41 -1.09
N TYR A 115 17.00 -4.04 -0.01
CA TYR A 115 18.39 -3.58 -0.05
C TYR A 115 19.33 -4.63 -0.67
N TRP A 116 19.07 -5.91 -0.42
CA TRP A 116 19.88 -7.02 -0.92
C TRP A 116 19.82 -7.07 -2.45
N THR A 117 18.60 -7.01 -2.98
CA THR A 117 18.33 -7.00 -4.41
C THR A 117 18.89 -5.73 -5.06
N MET A 118 18.70 -4.56 -4.44
CA MET A 118 19.26 -3.32 -4.95
C MET A 118 20.79 -3.38 -5.04
N ASN A 119 21.47 -3.84 -3.99
CA ASN A 119 22.92 -3.96 -3.98
C ASN A 119 23.42 -4.91 -5.08
N LYS A 120 22.76 -6.06 -5.26
CA LYS A 120 23.09 -7.00 -6.33
C LYS A 120 22.92 -6.36 -7.70
N MET A 121 21.76 -5.76 -7.99
CA MET A 121 21.46 -5.16 -9.30
C MET A 121 22.38 -4.00 -9.64
N VAL A 122 22.73 -3.14 -8.68
CA VAL A 122 23.64 -2.01 -8.89
C VAL A 122 25.06 -2.51 -9.20
N ARG A 123 25.57 -3.48 -8.44
CA ARG A 123 26.94 -3.99 -8.63
C ARG A 123 27.13 -4.76 -9.92
N THR A 124 26.08 -5.44 -10.39
CA THR A 124 26.13 -6.20 -11.64
C THR A 124 25.74 -5.38 -12.87
N GLY A 125 25.42 -4.09 -12.73
CA GLY A 125 25.03 -3.22 -13.84
C GLY A 125 23.63 -3.50 -14.40
N ASN A 126 22.76 -4.18 -13.65
CA ASN A 126 21.37 -4.47 -14.07
C ASN A 126 20.41 -3.30 -13.85
N ILE A 127 20.84 -2.26 -13.14
CA ILE A 127 20.08 -1.02 -12.95
C ILE A 127 20.97 0.17 -13.27
N LEU A 128 20.44 1.09 -14.07
CA LEU A 128 21.12 2.34 -14.38
C LEU A 128 20.94 3.31 -13.21
N VAL A 129 22.02 3.57 -12.49
CA VAL A 129 22.08 4.55 -11.41
C VAL A 129 23.39 5.31 -11.47
N HIS A 130 23.41 6.52 -10.93
CA HIS A 130 24.63 7.32 -10.81
C HIS A 130 25.14 7.28 -9.37
N ARG A 131 26.43 6.99 -9.21
CA ARG A 131 27.07 7.00 -7.90
C ARG A 131 27.22 8.45 -7.41
N VAL A 132 26.85 8.67 -6.16
CA VAL A 132 27.12 9.91 -5.42
C VAL A 132 27.90 9.59 -4.15
N HIS A 133 28.54 10.59 -3.54
CA HIS A 133 29.31 10.36 -2.31
C HIS A 133 28.40 9.94 -1.16
N TYR A 134 28.72 8.83 -0.50
CA TYR A 134 27.86 8.13 0.47
C TYR A 134 27.52 8.91 1.75
N LYS A 135 28.29 9.95 2.10
CA LYS A 135 28.05 10.80 3.29
C LYS A 135 27.18 12.03 3.03
N GLY A 136 26.95 12.40 1.77
CA GLY A 136 26.23 13.62 1.42
C GLY A 136 24.75 13.37 1.14
N TRP A 137 24.00 14.46 0.98
CA TRP A 137 22.61 14.43 0.50
C TRP A 137 22.51 14.10 -1.00
N GLY A 138 23.56 14.38 -1.78
CA GLY A 138 23.64 14.05 -3.20
C GLY A 138 23.57 15.28 -4.10
N THR A 139 23.10 15.11 -5.32
CA THR A 139 23.10 16.15 -6.36
C THR A 139 21.79 16.95 -6.43
N ASP A 140 20.72 16.48 -5.80
CA ASP A 140 19.40 17.10 -5.87
C ASP A 140 19.32 18.38 -5.03
N LYS A 141 18.90 19.49 -5.65
CA LYS A 141 18.79 20.80 -4.98
C LYS A 141 17.81 20.78 -3.81
N THR A 142 16.65 20.14 -3.97
CA THR A 142 15.61 20.15 -2.94
C THR A 142 16.00 19.31 -1.73
N LEU A 143 16.72 18.20 -1.97
CA LEU A 143 17.27 17.35 -0.92
C LEU A 143 18.40 18.04 -0.17
N ASN A 144 19.25 18.80 -0.87
CA ASN A 144 20.31 19.60 -0.26
C ASN A 144 19.79 20.79 0.57
N GLN A 145 18.59 21.31 0.28
CA GLN A 145 18.01 22.45 0.98
C GLN A 145 17.41 22.11 2.36
N GLY A 146 16.81 20.93 2.51
CA GLY A 146 16.13 20.57 3.76
C GLY A 146 15.88 19.08 3.95
N GLY A 147 16.70 18.24 3.32
CA GLY A 147 16.63 16.79 3.47
C GLY A 147 15.34 16.16 2.95
N TRP A 148 15.02 14.98 3.49
CA TRP A 148 13.92 14.13 3.01
C TRP A 148 12.56 14.80 3.13
N GLU A 149 12.28 15.47 4.25
CA GLU A 149 10.99 16.14 4.50
C GLU A 149 10.76 17.29 3.53
N HIS A 150 11.78 18.13 3.29
CA HIS A 150 11.65 19.23 2.31
C HIS A 150 11.36 18.70 0.91
N ARG A 151 12.08 17.66 0.48
CA ARG A 151 11.84 17.02 -0.83
C ARG A 151 10.44 16.41 -0.92
N TRP A 152 9.94 15.80 0.16
CA TRP A 152 8.58 15.26 0.22
C TRP A 152 7.52 16.37 0.06
N ASN A 153 7.70 17.50 0.75
CA ASN A 153 6.84 18.67 0.62
C ASN A 153 6.83 19.24 -0.81
N LYS A 154 7.98 19.26 -1.50
CA LYS A 154 8.05 19.72 -2.90
C LYS A 154 7.27 18.81 -3.86
N VAL A 155 7.24 17.51 -3.62
CA VAL A 155 6.39 16.59 -4.40
C VAL A 155 4.90 16.90 -4.17
N MET A 156 4.49 17.12 -2.92
CA MET A 156 3.10 17.49 -2.59
C MET A 156 2.69 18.83 -3.23
N GLN A 157 3.57 19.83 -3.17
CA GLN A 157 3.35 21.15 -3.78
C GLN A 157 3.02 21.03 -5.28
N ARG A 158 3.83 20.25 -6.00
CA ARG A 158 3.63 20.01 -7.44
C ARG A 158 2.39 19.17 -7.73
N ASN A 159 2.11 18.12 -6.95
CA ASN A 159 1.04 17.20 -7.31
C ASN A 159 -0.36 17.70 -6.92
N ALA A 160 -0.47 18.55 -5.89
CA ALA A 160 -1.76 18.97 -5.34
C ALA A 160 -1.92 20.49 -5.22
N LEU A 161 -0.98 21.18 -4.59
CA LEU A 161 -1.16 22.58 -4.18
C LEU A 161 -1.02 23.59 -5.33
N GLN A 162 -0.41 23.21 -6.45
CA GLN A 162 -0.33 24.08 -7.62
C GLN A 162 -1.67 24.27 -8.34
N PHE A 163 -2.64 23.38 -8.08
CA PHE A 163 -3.93 23.39 -8.76
C PHE A 163 -4.97 24.11 -7.91
N ASN A 164 -5.51 25.22 -8.43
CA ASN A 164 -6.70 25.87 -7.88
C ASN A 164 -7.93 25.06 -8.30
N ARG A 165 -8.33 24.07 -7.50
CA ARG A 165 -9.48 23.22 -7.78
C ARG A 165 -10.77 24.04 -7.71
N ILE A 166 -11.68 23.77 -8.65
CA ILE A 166 -13.03 24.36 -8.77
C ILE A 166 -14.02 23.45 -8.04
#